data_AF-A0A531LJW8-F1
#
_entry.id   AF-A0A531LJW8-F1
#
_cell.length_a   1.000
_cell.length_b   1.000
_cell.length_c   1.000
_cell.angle_alpha   90.00
_cell.angle_beta   90.00
_cell.angle_gamma   90.00
#
_symmetry.space_group_name_H-M   'P 1'
#
loop_
_entity.id
_entity.type
_entity.pdbx_description
1 polymer ?
#
loop_
_entity_poly.entity_id
_entity_poly.type
_entity_poly.pdbx_seq_one_letter_code
_entity_poly.pdbx_strand_id
1 'polypeptide(L)' 'SDLQGVKTRAEKDGNHYKISGSKTFITNGQLASLIIVVTKTDPEKGAKGTSLIVVETDEVEGFQRGRNLDKIGLKANDT' A
#
# COMPACT_ATOMS: atom_id res chain seq x y z
N SER A 1 1.89 -0.35 17.78
CA SER A 1 2.12 -0.52 16.34
C SER A 1 2.25 -2.00 16.09
N ASP A 2 1.38 -2.59 15.26
CA ASP A 2 1.45 -4.00 14.87
C ASP A 2 1.54 -4.09 13.34
N LEU A 3 2.77 -4.08 12.83
CA LEU A 3 3.02 -4.23 11.40
C LEU A 3 2.67 -5.64 10.90
N GLN A 4 2.78 -6.66 11.76
CA GLN A 4 2.52 -8.04 11.36
C GLN A 4 1.04 -8.26 11.07
N GLY A 5 0.15 -7.51 11.74
CA GLY A 5 -1.30 -7.49 11.53
C GLY A 5 -1.81 -6.78 10.27
N VAL A 6 -0.91 -6.39 9.34
CA VAL A 6 -1.32 -5.84 8.03
C VAL A 6 -2.23 -6.82 7.27
N LYS A 7 -3.38 -6.31 6.81
CA LYS A 7 -4.40 -7.11 6.10
C LYS A 7 -4.35 -6.99 4.57
N THR A 8 -3.59 -6.04 4.03
CA THR A 8 -3.36 -5.94 2.58
C THR A 8 -2.74 -7.23 2.09
N ARG A 9 -3.32 -7.85 1.06
CA ARG A 9 -2.87 -9.12 0.47
C ARG A 9 -2.37 -8.90 -0.93
N ALA A 10 -1.40 -9.72 -1.34
CA ALA A 10 -0.93 -9.82 -2.71
C ALA A 10 -0.93 -11.29 -3.12
N GLU A 11 -1.83 -11.64 -4.04
CA GLU A 11 -2.01 -13.00 -4.54
C GLU A 11 -1.34 -13.11 -5.91
N LYS A 12 -0.50 -14.13 -6.09
CA LYS A 12 0.17 -14.36 -7.38
C LYS A 12 -0.87 -14.84 -8.40
N ASP A 13 -0.97 -14.16 -9.53
CA ASP A 13 -1.83 -14.54 -10.65
C ASP A 13 -1.01 -14.56 -11.94
N GLY A 14 -0.61 -15.75 -12.37
CA GLY A 14 0.29 -15.94 -13.52
C GLY A 14 1.64 -15.24 -13.32
N ASN A 15 1.88 -14.19 -14.12
CA ASN A 15 3.10 -13.39 -14.14
C ASN A 15 3.02 -12.09 -13.31
N HIS A 16 1.89 -11.80 -12.67
CA HIS A 16 1.69 -10.59 -11.87
C HIS A 16 1.13 -10.91 -10.48
N TYR A 17 0.95 -9.88 -9.66
CA TYR A 17 0.29 -9.96 -8.36
C TYR A 17 -0.99 -9.14 -8.37
N LYS A 18 -2.08 -9.71 -7.85
CA LYS A 18 -3.32 -8.99 -7.53
C LYS A 18 -3.24 -8.50 -6.10
N ILE A 19 -3.23 -7.19 -5.92
CA ILE A 19 -3.15 -6.57 -4.59
C ILE A 19 -4.53 -6.11 -4.16
N SER A 20 -4.92 -6.43 -2.94
CA SER A 20 -6.22 -6.03 -2.38
C SER A 20 -6.08 -5.57 -0.93
N GLY A 21 -6.63 -4.40 -0.65
CA GLY A 21 -6.66 -3.80 0.68
C GLY A 21 -6.62 -2.28 0.60
N SER A 22 -6.45 -1.65 1.75
CA SER A 22 -6.30 -0.20 1.87
C SER A 22 -5.15 0.15 2.78
N LYS A 23 -4.58 1.33 2.57
CA LYS A 23 -3.58 1.95 3.43
C LYS A 23 -4.02 3.36 3.79
N THR A 24 -3.64 3.78 4.99
CA THR A 24 -3.91 5.11 5.51
C THR A 24 -2.61 5.72 5.99
N PHE A 25 -2.54 7.04 6.03
CA PHE A 25 -1.36 7.80 6.46
C PHE A 25 -0.16 7.65 5.52
N ILE A 26 -0.42 7.73 4.21
CA ILE A 26 0.63 7.65 3.19
C ILE A 26 1.13 9.05 2.88
N THR A 27 2.24 9.46 3.50
CA THR A 27 2.91 10.71 3.17
C THR A 27 3.23 10.78 1.68
N ASN A 28 2.88 11.89 1.04
CA ASN A 28 3.02 12.11 -0.40
C ASN A 28 2.18 11.16 -1.28
N GLY A 29 1.19 10.47 -0.72
CA GLY A 29 0.35 9.50 -1.44
C GLY A 29 -0.53 10.11 -2.53
N GLN A 30 -0.81 11.42 -2.48
CA GLN A 30 -1.56 12.14 -3.51
C GLN A 30 -0.72 12.38 -4.76
N LEU A 31 0.58 12.65 -4.59
CA LEU A 31 1.48 13.07 -5.67
C LEU A 31 2.41 11.94 -6.16
N ALA A 32 2.66 10.91 -5.35
CA ALA A 32 3.59 9.84 -5.70
C ALA A 32 3.05 8.97 -6.84
N SER A 33 3.85 8.80 -7.90
CA SER A 33 3.59 7.86 -9.02
C SER A 33 4.23 6.48 -8.84
N LEU A 34 5.14 6.35 -7.87
CA LEU A 34 5.82 5.09 -7.51
C LEU A 34 5.66 4.85 -6.01
N ILE A 35 5.02 3.75 -5.63
CA ILE A 35 4.68 3.45 -4.23
C ILE A 35 5.21 2.08 -3.83
N ILE A 36 5.88 2.01 -2.67
CA ILE A 36 6.26 0.74 -2.04
C ILE A 36 5.13 0.30 -1.11
N VAL A 37 4.46 -0.80 -1.47
CA VAL A 37 3.32 -1.36 -0.74
C VAL A 37 3.79 -2.52 0.13
N VAL A 38 3.60 -2.39 1.44
CA VAL A 38 3.70 -3.52 2.38
C VAL A 38 2.46 -4.38 2.28
N THR A 39 2.63 -5.67 1.99
CA THR A 39 1.52 -6.61 1.78
C THR A 39 1.85 -8.00 2.35
N LYS A 40 0.83 -8.84 2.55
CA LYS A 40 0.98 -10.27 2.83
C LYS A 40 0.90 -11.06 1.54
N THR A 41 1.99 -11.73 1.19
CA THR A 41 2.01 -12.75 0.13
C THR A 41 1.70 -14.15 0.69
N ASP A 42 1.96 -14.36 1.98
CA ASP A 42 1.62 -15.60 2.69
C ASP A 42 1.18 -15.31 4.14
N PRO A 43 -0.12 -15.13 4.40
CA PRO A 43 -0.61 -14.78 5.74
C PRO A 43 -0.23 -15.80 6.84
N GLU A 44 -0.11 -17.08 6.49
CA GLU A 44 0.18 -18.17 7.44
C GLU A 44 1.62 -18.13 7.96
N LYS A 45 2.53 -17.47 7.23
CA LYS A 45 3.94 -17.30 7.62
C LYS A 45 4.19 -16.12 8.56
N GLY A 46 3.15 -15.45 9.05
CA GLY A 46 3.27 -14.32 9.96
C GLY A 46 4.19 -13.22 9.40
N ALA A 47 5.26 -12.87 10.12
CA ALA A 47 6.24 -11.88 9.66
C ALA A 47 6.92 -12.27 8.34
N LYS A 48 7.27 -13.55 8.15
CA LYS A 48 7.98 -14.07 6.97
C LYS A 48 7.13 -14.05 5.69
N GLY A 49 5.82 -13.90 5.83
CA GLY A 49 4.89 -13.75 4.72
C GLY A 49 4.64 -12.31 4.27
N THR A 50 5.41 -11.36 4.81
CA THR A 50 5.34 -9.95 4.45
C THR A 50 6.26 -9.68 3.27
N SER A 51 5.77 -8.96 2.28
CA SER A 51 6.55 -8.55 1.11
C SER A 51 6.39 -7.05 0.87
N LEU A 52 7.39 -6.48 0.21
CA LEU A 52 7.35 -5.13 -0.34
C LEU A 52 7.17 -5.26 -1.85
N ILE A 53 6.13 -4.62 -2.39
CA ILE A 53 5.88 -4.58 -3.84
C ILE A 53 5.94 -3.13 -4.28
N VAL A 54 6.68 -2.86 -5.34
CA VAL A 54 6.74 -1.55 -5.98
C VAL A 54 5.60 -1.47 -7.00
N VAL A 55 4.80 -0.41 -6.91
CA VAL A 55 3.64 -0.18 -7.77
C VAL A 55 3.78 1.17 -8.44
N GLU A 56 3.74 1.17 -9.77
CA GLU A 56 3.59 2.37 -10.60
C GLU A 56 2.09 2.69 -10.72
N THR A 57 1.67 3.84 -10.21
CA THR A 57 0.24 4.13 -10.00
C THR A 57 -0.52 4.39 -11.29
N ASP A 58 0.18 4.85 -12.31
CA ASP A 58 -0.42 5.32 -13.55
C ASP A 58 -0.64 4.17 -14.55
N GLU A 59 0.08 3.05 -14.36
CA GLU A 59 0.05 1.87 -15.24
C GLU A 59 -0.75 0.70 -14.66
N VAL A 60 -1.33 0.84 -13.45
CA VAL A 60 -2.02 -0.24 -12.75
C VAL A 60 -3.52 -0.02 -12.66
N GLU A 61 -4.30 -1.04 -13.02
CA GLU A 61 -5.75 -1.02 -12.87
C GLU A 61 -6.18 -1.15 -11.40
N GLY A 62 -7.22 -0.40 -11.00
CA GLY A 62 -7.83 -0.50 -9.68
C GLY A 62 -7.13 0.28 -8.56
N PHE A 63 -6.02 0.96 -8.84
CA PHE A 63 -5.41 1.88 -7.88
C PHE A 63 -6.28 3.13 -7.70
N GLN A 64 -6.50 3.52 -6.45
CA GLN A 64 -7.32 4.68 -6.09
C GLN A 64 -6.68 5.44 -4.93
N ARG A 65 -6.71 6.77 -5.02
CA ARG A 65 -6.31 7.68 -3.94
C ARG A 65 -7.56 8.15 -3.19
N GLY A 66 -7.51 8.08 -1.87
CA GLY A 66 -8.53 8.68 -1.01
C GLY A 66 -8.38 10.20 -0.89
N ARG A 67 -9.21 10.82 -0.05
CA ARG A 67 -9.07 12.26 0.28
C ARG A 67 -7.74 12.53 0.99
N ASN A 68 -7.16 13.71 0.76
CA ASN A 68 -6.08 14.24 1.59
C ASN A 68 -6.61 14.56 3.00
N LEU A 69 -5.88 14.14 4.03
CA LEU A 69 -6.26 14.28 5.44
C LEU A 69 -5.99 15.70 5.94
N ASP A 70 -6.96 16.28 6.65
CA ASP A 70 -6.73 17.51 7.39
C ASP A 70 -5.99 17.21 8.70
N LYS A 71 -4.72 17.64 8.77
CA LYS A 71 -3.80 17.34 9.87
C LYS A 71 -3.57 18.58 10.74
N ILE A 72 -3.32 18.39 12.04
CA ILE A 72 -3.00 19.51 12.96
C ILE A 72 -1.72 20.28 12.56
N GLY A 73 -0.75 19.59 11.94
CA GLY A 73 0.52 20.14 11.45
C GLY A 73 0.99 19.43 10.18
N LEU A 74 2.19 19.75 9.70
CA LEU A 74 2.72 19.25 8.41
C LEU A 74 1.75 19.50 7.22
N LYS A 75 1.11 20.68 7.20
CA LYS A 75 0.10 21.07 6.20
C LYS A 75 0.60 21.01 4.75
N ALA A 76 1.91 21.19 4.55
CA ALA A 76 2.53 21.15 3.22
C ALA A 76 2.77 19.73 2.68
N ASN A 77 2.75 18.71 3.54
CA ASN A 77 2.88 17.32 3.12
C ASN A 77 1.48 16.74 2.92
N ASP A 78 1.15 16.20 1.76
CA ASP A 78 -0.13 15.48 1.60
C ASP A 78 -0.08 14.11 2.29
N THR A 79 -1.24 13.60 2.73
CA THR A 79 -1.39 12.33 3.45
C THR A 79 -2.80 11.78 3.34
#